data_AF-A0A5K1G888-F1
#
_entry.id   AF-A0A5K1G888-F1
#
_cell.length_a   1.000
_cell.length_b   1.000
_cell.length_c   1.000
_cell.angle_alpha   90.00
_cell.angle_beta   90.00
_cell.angle_gamma   90.00
#
_symmetry.space_group_name_H-M   'P 1'
#
loop_
_entity.id
_entity.type
_entity.pdbx_description
1 polymer ?
#
loop_
_entity_poly.entity_id
_entity_poly.type
_entity_poly.pdbx_seq_one_letter_code
_entity_poly.pdbx_strand_id
1 'polypeptide(L)' 'ACSADMFAFYDEFASNSIFLKEFNRVTCVLVPKRLNPIDVTHFRPISILRTPYKIIAKLLSLQLAL' A
#
# COMPACT_ATOMS: atom_id res chain seq x y z
N ALA A 1 -20.29 3.38 -1.92
CA ALA A 1 -19.26 4.06 -1.10
C ALA A 1 -17.86 3.77 -1.64
N CYS A 2 -17.32 2.55 -1.48
CA CYS A 2 -15.95 2.19 -1.86
C CYS A 2 -15.54 2.46 -3.34
N SER A 3 -16.46 2.34 -4.29
CA SER A 3 -16.16 2.61 -5.71
C SER A 3 -15.98 4.11 -6.01
N ALA A 4 -16.79 4.98 -5.40
CA ALA A 4 -16.72 6.42 -5.63
C ALA A 4 -15.41 7.00 -5.11
N ASP A 5 -14.95 6.56 -3.94
CA ASP A 5 -13.68 6.98 -3.35
C ASP A 5 -12.49 6.57 -4.24
N MET A 6 -12.60 5.45 -4.95
CA MET A 6 -11.55 4.96 -5.85
C MET A 6 -11.50 5.75 -7.17
N PHE A 7 -12.66 6.14 -7.72
CA PHE A 7 -12.72 7.03 -8.89
C PHE A 7 -12.23 8.44 -8.56
N ALA A 8 -12.63 8.99 -7.41
CA ALA A 8 -12.12 10.28 -6.93
C ALA A 8 -10.60 10.26 -6.78
N PHE A 9 -10.05 9.19 -6.20
CA PHE A 9 -8.60 9.01 -6.11
C PHE A 9 -7.91 8.96 -7.48
N TYR A 10 -8.51 8.29 -8.47
CA TYR A 10 -7.96 8.25 -9.82
C TYR A 10 -7.96 9.64 -10.47
N ASP A 11 -9.05 10.39 -10.35
CA ASP A 11 -9.15 11.75 -10.90
C ASP A 11 -8.17 12.71 -10.23
N GLU A 12 -7.99 12.61 -8.91
CA GLU A 12 -6.96 13.35 -8.15
C GLU A 12 -5.53 12.99 -8.61
N PHE A 13 -5.26 11.69 -8.78
CA PHE A 13 -3.97 11.23 -9.27
C PHE A 13 -3.69 11.70 -10.71
N ALA A 14 -4.66 11.58 -11.60
CA ALA A 14 -4.56 12.00 -13.00
C ALA A 14 -4.40 13.53 -13.15
N SER A 15 -5.01 14.30 -12.24
CA SER A 15 -4.87 15.76 -12.18
C SER A 15 -3.59 16.24 -11.50
N ASN A 16 -2.67 15.34 -11.11
CA ASN A 16 -1.46 15.62 -10.34
C ASN A 16 -1.72 16.30 -8.97
N SER A 17 -2.94 16.20 -8.45
CA SER A 17 -3.31 16.70 -7.11
C SER A 17 -3.09 15.60 -6.08
N ILE A 18 -1.85 15.15 -5.91
CA ILE A 18 -1.55 13.95 -5.12
C ILE A 18 -1.85 14.18 -3.62
N PHE A 19 -2.75 13.38 -3.07
CA PHE A 19 -3.07 13.34 -1.64
C PHE A 19 -1.94 12.69 -0.81
N LEU A 20 -0.85 13.42 -0.58
CA LEU A 20 0.36 12.91 0.07
C LEU A 20 0.14 12.38 1.50
N LYS A 21 -0.81 12.94 2.26
CA LYS A 21 -0.97 12.65 3.69
C LYS A 21 -1.42 11.21 3.95
N GLU A 22 -2.43 10.73 3.25
CA GLU A 22 -2.90 9.34 3.42
C GLU A 22 -1.96 8.32 2.74
N PHE A 23 -1.22 8.74 1.72
CA PHE A 23 -0.19 7.92 1.07
C PHE A 23 1.02 7.66 1.98
N ASN A 24 1.42 8.67 2.76
CA ASN A 24 2.57 8.56 3.64
C ASN A 24 2.27 7.78 4.93
N ARG A 25 1.05 7.27 5.10
CA ARG A 25 0.66 6.47 6.27
C ARG A 25 0.80 4.99 5.99
N VAL A 26 1.76 4.35 6.68
CA VAL A 26 2.05 2.92 6.60
C VAL A 26 1.82 2.27 7.95
N THR A 27 1.19 1.09 7.95
CA THR A 27 1.09 0.26 9.16
C THR A 27 2.15 -0.83 9.12
N CYS A 28 3.09 -0.81 10.06
CA CYS A 28 4.09 -1.86 10.20
C CYS A 28 3.56 -2.99 11.08
N VAL A 29 3.59 -4.22 10.59
CA VAL A 29 3.14 -5.41 11.31
C VAL A 29 4.27 -6.44 11.40
N LEU A 30 4.40 -7.08 12.56
CA LEU A 30 5.33 -8.18 12.77
C LEU A 30 4.60 -9.51 12.53
N VAL A 31 4.95 -10.19 11.45
CA VAL A 31 4.37 -11.51 11.13
C VAL A 31 5.33 -12.61 11.60
N PRO A 32 4.86 -13.56 12.44
CA PRO A 32 5.73 -14.62 12.94
C PRO A 32 6.16 -15.58 11.82
N LYS A 33 7.44 -15.97 11.81
CA LYS A 33 8.02 -16.94 10.87
C LYS A 33 7.82 -18.40 11.31
N ARG A 34 7.54 -18.61 12.60
CA ARG A 34 7.48 -19.92 13.26
C ARG A 34 6.49 -19.92 14.42
N LEU A 35 6.09 -21.12 14.85
CA LEU A 35 5.29 -21.32 16.07
C LEU A 35 6.07 -20.86 17.31
N ASN A 36 5.36 -20.27 18.26
CA ASN A 36 5.90 -19.78 19.54
C ASN A 36 7.14 -18.87 19.38
N PRO A 37 7.01 -17.71 18.70
CA PRO A 37 8.10 -16.76 18.53
C PRO A 37 8.42 -16.06 19.86
N ILE A 38 9.71 -15.98 20.19
CA ILE A 38 10.20 -15.38 21.45
C ILE A 38 11.04 -14.13 21.12
N ASP A 39 12.08 -14.28 20.30
CA ASP A 39 12.89 -13.14 19.86
C ASP A 39 12.28 -12.36 18.67
N VAL A 40 12.63 -11.08 18.58
CA VAL A 40 12.20 -10.15 17.51
C VAL A 40 12.62 -10.66 16.12
N THR A 41 13.76 -11.35 16.04
CA THR A 41 14.32 -11.92 14.81
C THR A 41 13.44 -13.02 14.21
N HIS A 42 12.54 -13.61 15.02
CA HIS A 42 11.56 -14.59 14.57
C HIS A 42 10.38 -13.99 13.82
N PHE A 43 10.28 -12.65 13.76
CA PHE A 43 9.25 -11.96 13.00
C PHE A 43 9.81 -11.43 11.68
N ARG A 44 8.95 -11.37 10.66
CA ARG A 44 9.16 -10.56 9.46
C ARG A 44 8.44 -9.23 9.66
N PRO A 45 9.11 -8.08 9.58
CA PRO A 45 8.42 -6.82 9.46
C PRO A 45 7.75 -6.74 8.08
N ILE A 46 6.47 -6.42 8.05
CA ILE A 46 5.70 -6.17 6.82
C ILE A 46 5.12 -4.76 6.91
N SER A 47 5.39 -3.97 5.87
CA SER A 47 4.75 -2.67 5.66
C SER A 47 3.42 -2.87 4.94
N ILE A 48 2.31 -2.71 5.65
CA ILE A 48 0.97 -2.75 5.06
C ILE A 48 0.66 -1.36 4.50
N LEU A 49 0.74 -1.26 3.18
CA LEU A 49 0.35 -0.08 2.42
C LEU A 49 -1.15 -0.11 2.13
N ARG A 50 -1.78 1.07 2.09
CA ARG A 50 -3.20 1.18 1.74
C ARG A 50 -3.45 0.81 0.28
N THR A 51 -4.69 0.41 -0.03
CA THR A 51 -5.17 0.02 -1.37
C THR A 51 -4.77 0.98 -2.51
N PRO A 52 -4.90 2.33 -2.41
CA PRO A 52 -4.52 3.23 -3.51
C PRO A 52 -3.05 3.09 -3.94
N TYR A 53 -2.13 2.85 -2.99
CA TYR A 53 -0.72 2.58 -3.33
C TYR A 53 -0.56 1.32 -4.18
N LYS A 54 -1.28 0.24 -3.83
CA LYS A 54 -1.22 -1.03 -4.57
C LYS A 54 -1.77 -0.88 -5.99
N ILE A 55 -2.79 -0.05 -6.18
CA ILE A 55 -3.37 0.25 -7.49
C ILE A 55 -2.33 0.99 -8.36
N ILE A 56 -1.71 2.06 -7.86
CA ILE A 56 -0.65 2.78 -8.60
C ILE A 56 0.49 1.83 -8.94
N ALA A 57 0.99 1.06 -7.97
CA ALA A 57 2.09 0.13 -8.19
C ALA A 57 1.76 -0.88 -9.30
N LYS A 58 0.51 -1.39 -9.34
CA LYS A 58 0.07 -2.28 -10.41
C LYS A 58 0.00 -1.58 -11.76
N LEU A 59 -0.54 -0.35 -11.81
CA LEU A 59 -0.60 0.44 -13.04
C LEU A 59 0.79 0.72 -13.60
N LEU A 60 1.73 1.18 -12.77
CA LEU A 60 3.12 1.41 -13.15
C LEU A 60 3.80 0.11 -13.60
N SER A 61 3.58 -1.00 -12.90
CA SER A 61 4.14 -2.29 -13.30
C SER A 61 3.66 -2.75 -14.66
N LEU A 62 2.42 -2.42 -15.04
CA LEU A 62 1.87 -2.74 -16.35
C LEU A 62 2.47 -1.85 -17.45
N GLN A 63 2.65 -0.55 -17.15
CA GLN A 63 3.31 0.38 -18.06
C GLN A 63 4.78 0.04 -18.32
N LEU A 64 5.51 -0.41 -17.29
CA LEU A 64 6.93 -0.77 -17.38
C LEU A 64 7.17 -2.18 -17.95
N ALA A 65 6.14 -3.02 -18.00
CA ALA A 65 6.21 -4.36 -18.58
C ALA A 65 5.91 -4.38 -20.09
N LEU A 66 5.50 -3.23 -20.66
CA LEU A 66 5.46 -2.95 -22.09
C LEU A 66 6.84 -2.48 -22.57
#